data_AF-A0A6N2VSB3-F1
#
_entry.id   AF-A0A6N2VSB3-F1
#
_cell.length_a   1.000
_cell.length_b   1.000
_cell.length_c   1.000
_cell.angle_alpha   90.00
_cell.angle_beta   90.00
_cell.angle_gamma   90.00
#
_symmetry.space_group_name_H-M   'P 1'
#
loop_
_entity.id
_entity.type
_entity.pdbx_description
1 polymer ?
#
loop_
_entity_poly.entity_id
_entity_poly.type
_entity_poly.pdbx_seq_one_letter_code
_entity_poly.pdbx_strand_id
1 'polypeptide(L)'
;MLGFLIPFSGVGNATAVIALTVYALLPMVRNTHTGIANVDLAILEAAKGMGSTRMQILFKIKLPLAMPVVLSGIRNMVTMTIALAGIASFIGAGGLGVAIYRGITTNNAAMTMVGSLLIALLALIMDFLLVFFEKRISRRSIKAKKTNRIIAIVVCLLCLCMAIGTLFPVNRQDTIHIATKPMTEQYVLGEMLDILIEQDTDLNVELTQGVGGGKSNIEPAMESGEFDIYPEYTGTAWNMVLKKDSLYSEQNMISLSGKMDMMLFVTLMVSHSKRPWTWILD
;
A
#
# COMPACT_ATOMS: atom_id res chain seq x y z
N MET A 1 10.94 5.91 -5.84
CA MET A 1 10.91 4.43 -5.92
C MET A 1 9.51 3.93 -6.26
N LEU A 2 8.45 4.32 -5.56
CA LEU A 2 7.08 3.83 -5.81
C LEU A 2 6.63 3.99 -7.27
N GLY A 3 6.68 5.20 -7.84
CA GLY A 3 6.27 5.43 -9.24
C GLY A 3 7.14 4.73 -10.30
N PHE A 4 8.38 4.36 -9.98
CA PHE A 4 9.25 3.61 -10.90
C PHE A 4 8.85 2.13 -11.00
N LEU A 5 8.21 1.58 -9.97
CA LEU A 5 7.83 0.18 -9.93
C LEU A 5 6.47 -0.09 -10.61
N ILE A 6 5.64 0.94 -10.81
CA ILE A 6 4.31 0.81 -11.42
C ILE A 6 4.33 0.06 -12.76
N PRO A 7 5.23 0.36 -13.73
CA PRO A 7 5.27 -0.38 -15.00
C PRO A 7 5.60 -1.88 -14.87
N PHE A 8 6.13 -2.31 -13.73
CA PHE A 8 6.56 -3.69 -13.49
C PHE A 8 5.63 -4.46 -12.57
N SER A 9 4.97 -3.79 -11.61
CA SER A 9 4.19 -4.43 -10.55
C SER A 9 2.77 -3.88 -10.39
N GLY A 10 2.35 -2.95 -11.25
CA GLY A 10 0.99 -2.43 -11.25
C GLY A 10 0.75 -1.25 -10.31
N VAL A 11 -0.50 -0.84 -10.21
CA VAL A 11 -0.98 0.15 -9.26
C VAL A 11 -1.49 -0.58 -7.99
N GLY A 12 -1.32 0.05 -6.83
CA GLY A 12 -1.89 -0.44 -5.58
C GLY A 12 -0.94 -1.22 -4.68
N ASN A 13 -1.50 -2.26 -4.03
CA ASN A 13 -0.89 -2.92 -2.88
C ASN A 13 0.40 -3.68 -3.22
N ALA A 14 0.47 -4.32 -4.39
CA ALA A 14 1.65 -5.09 -4.79
C ALA A 14 2.91 -4.20 -4.85
N THR A 15 2.79 -3.06 -5.54
CA THR A 15 3.87 -2.07 -5.67
C THR A 15 4.26 -1.46 -4.31
N ALA A 16 3.28 -1.19 -3.44
CA ALA A 16 3.55 -0.72 -2.08
C ALA A 16 4.36 -1.75 -1.27
N VAL A 17 3.95 -3.01 -1.27
CA VAL A 17 4.64 -4.09 -0.54
C VAL A 17 6.07 -4.26 -1.03
N ILE A 18 6.30 -4.28 -2.35
CA ILE A 18 7.64 -4.42 -2.92
C ILE A 18 8.52 -3.24 -2.48
N ALA A 19 8.05 -2.01 -2.63
CA ALA A 19 8.82 -0.82 -2.28
C ALA A 19 9.13 -0.74 -0.78
N LEU A 20 8.14 -1.00 0.07
CA LEU A 20 8.31 -1.00 1.53
C LEU A 20 9.24 -2.13 1.98
N THR A 21 9.18 -3.29 1.34
CA THR A 21 10.11 -4.40 1.61
C THR A 21 11.54 -3.99 1.30
N VAL A 22 11.80 -3.46 0.10
CA VAL A 22 13.15 -3.01 -0.29
C VAL A 22 13.68 -1.92 0.66
N TYR A 23 12.81 -0.99 1.06
CA TYR A 23 13.17 0.04 2.03
C TYR A 23 13.51 -0.55 3.41
N ALA A 24 12.70 -1.50 3.90
CA ALA A 24 12.89 -2.17 5.18
C ALA A 24 14.16 -3.03 5.25
N LEU A 25 14.69 -3.50 4.12
CA LEU A 25 15.93 -4.28 4.07
C LEU A 25 17.12 -3.48 4.60
N LEU A 26 17.25 -2.20 4.26
CA LEU A 26 18.41 -1.39 4.65
C LEU A 26 18.61 -1.30 6.18
N PRO A 27 17.60 -0.86 6.98
CA PRO A 27 17.75 -0.83 8.44
C PRO A 27 17.93 -2.24 9.01
N MET A 28 17.31 -3.27 8.44
CA MET A 28 17.47 -4.65 8.91
C MET A 28 18.89 -5.18 8.72
N VAL A 29 19.46 -4.99 7.53
CA VAL A 29 20.85 -5.39 7.23
C VAL A 29 21.81 -4.61 8.11
N ARG A 30 21.63 -3.27 8.25
CA ARG A 30 22.50 -2.43 9.08
C ARG A 30 22.49 -2.86 10.54
N ASN A 31 21.31 -3.03 11.15
CA ASN A 31 21.20 -3.42 12.55
C ASN A 31 21.72 -4.85 12.80
N THR A 32 21.50 -5.77 11.85
CA THR A 32 22.02 -7.13 11.94
C THR A 32 23.55 -7.15 11.85
N HIS A 33 24.12 -6.40 10.90
CA HIS A 33 25.57 -6.26 10.78
C HIS A 33 26.18 -5.67 12.04
N THR A 34 25.65 -4.54 12.54
CA THR A 34 26.11 -3.92 13.78
C THR A 34 25.99 -4.87 14.97
N GLY A 35 24.89 -5.63 15.08
CA GLY A 35 24.71 -6.61 16.15
C GLY A 35 25.76 -7.73 16.13
N ILE A 36 26.10 -8.25 14.95
CA ILE A 36 27.10 -9.32 14.80
C ILE A 36 28.52 -8.79 14.97
N ALA A 37 28.82 -7.58 14.48
CA ALA A 37 30.14 -6.97 14.54
C ALA A 37 30.55 -6.56 15.97
N ASN A 38 29.57 -6.24 16.83
CA ASN A 38 29.81 -5.86 18.23
C ASN A 38 30.04 -7.06 19.17
N VAL A 39 30.04 -8.29 18.66
CA VAL A 39 30.35 -9.47 19.48
C VAL A 39 31.85 -9.51 19.77
N ASP A 40 32.20 -9.60 21.06
CA ASP A 40 33.59 -9.63 21.52
C ASP A 40 34.40 -10.73 20.83
N LEU A 41 35.53 -10.34 20.26
CA LEU A 41 36.47 -11.22 19.57
C LEU A 41 37.00 -12.32 20.50
N ALA A 42 37.19 -12.05 21.79
CA ALA A 42 37.68 -13.04 22.76
C ALA A 42 36.71 -14.23 22.89
N ILE A 43 35.40 -13.98 22.84
CA ILE A 43 34.38 -15.05 22.85
C ILE A 43 34.47 -15.90 21.59
N LEU A 44 34.73 -15.27 20.43
CA LEU A 44 34.85 -15.95 19.15
C LEU A 44 36.13 -16.78 19.04
N GLU A 45 37.25 -16.29 19.56
CA GLU A 45 38.52 -16.99 19.60
C GLU A 45 38.46 -18.19 20.56
N ALA A 46 37.88 -18.02 21.74
CA ALA A 46 37.64 -19.12 22.67
C ALA A 46 36.76 -20.21 22.04
N ALA A 47 35.68 -19.83 21.36
CA ALA A 47 34.81 -20.79 20.67
C ALA A 47 35.52 -21.58 19.57
N LYS A 48 36.39 -20.91 18.79
CA LYS A 48 37.24 -21.57 17.78
C LYS A 48 38.27 -22.50 18.45
N GLY A 49 38.90 -22.06 19.54
CA GLY A 49 39.84 -22.88 20.33
C GLY A 49 39.21 -24.14 20.92
N MET A 50 37.91 -24.09 21.24
CA MET A 50 37.11 -25.24 21.66
C MET A 50 36.62 -26.13 20.49
N GLY A 51 37.05 -25.88 19.26
CA GLY A 51 36.70 -26.68 18.08
C GLY A 51 35.34 -26.37 17.46
N SER A 52 34.72 -25.23 17.78
CA SER A 52 33.42 -24.86 17.19
C SER A 52 33.54 -24.54 15.69
N THR A 53 32.63 -25.08 14.88
CA THR A 53 32.56 -24.78 13.44
C THR A 53 31.99 -23.38 13.18
N ARG A 54 32.20 -22.84 11.97
CA ARG A 54 31.66 -21.52 11.57
C ARG A 54 30.14 -21.42 11.75
N MET A 55 29.39 -22.48 11.42
CA MET A 55 27.92 -22.51 11.60
C MET A 55 27.52 -22.58 13.07
N GLN A 56 28.27 -23.31 13.91
CA GLN A 56 28.02 -23.34 15.35
C GLN A 56 28.29 -21.97 15.98
N ILE A 57 29.38 -21.30 15.59
CA ILE A 57 29.67 -19.94 16.05
C ILE A 57 28.58 -18.97 15.61
N LEU A 58 28.09 -19.07 14.37
CA LEU A 58 27.02 -18.20 13.87
C LEU A 58 25.72 -18.38 14.66
N PHE A 59 25.18 -19.60 14.71
CA PHE A 59 23.86 -19.86 15.28
C PHE A 59 23.82 -19.97 16.81
N LYS A 60 24.91 -20.41 17.45
CA LYS A 60 24.95 -20.60 18.91
C LYS A 60 25.59 -19.45 19.67
N ILE A 61 26.37 -18.58 19.00
CA ILE A 61 27.12 -17.50 19.66
C ILE A 61 26.75 -16.14 19.07
N LYS A 62 27.09 -15.88 17.80
CA LYS A 62 26.89 -14.57 17.17
C LYS A 62 25.44 -14.15 17.14
N LEU A 63 24.53 -14.97 16.61
CA LEU A 63 23.12 -14.64 16.52
C LEU A 63 22.49 -14.41 17.90
N PRO A 64 22.61 -15.32 18.89
CA PRO A 64 22.07 -15.09 20.23
C PRO A 64 22.59 -13.83 20.94
N LEU A 65 23.88 -13.51 20.78
CA LEU A 65 24.47 -12.30 21.37
C LEU A 65 24.03 -11.02 20.63
N ALA A 66 23.83 -11.09 19.31
CA ALA A 66 23.35 -9.99 18.48
C ALA A 66 21.83 -9.75 18.59
N MET A 67 21.05 -10.72 19.08
CA MET A 67 19.58 -10.66 19.11
C MET A 67 18.99 -9.36 19.70
N PRO A 68 19.50 -8.80 20.83
CA PRO A 68 18.95 -7.55 21.37
C PRO A 68 19.05 -6.39 20.37
N VAL A 69 20.16 -6.30 19.64
CA VAL A 69 20.37 -5.27 18.61
C VAL A 69 19.48 -5.53 17.40
N VAL A 70 19.35 -6.79 16.97
CA VAL A 70 18.45 -7.19 15.87
C VAL A 70 17.00 -6.85 16.19
N LEU A 71 16.53 -7.17 17.41
CA LEU A 71 15.17 -6.86 17.87
C LEU A 71 14.90 -5.35 17.94
N SER A 72 15.86 -4.58 18.46
CA SER A 72 15.77 -3.11 18.41
C SER A 72 15.75 -2.59 16.97
N GLY A 73 16.46 -3.25 16.05
CA GLY A 73 16.44 -2.95 14.62
C GLY A 73 15.08 -3.20 13.98
N ILE A 74 14.45 -4.33 14.30
CA ILE A 74 13.09 -4.67 13.85
C ILE A 74 12.11 -3.60 14.33
N ARG A 75 12.21 -3.17 15.60
CA ARG A 75 11.34 -2.13 16.15
C ARG A 75 11.42 -0.82 15.36
N ASN A 76 12.63 -0.31 15.16
CA ASN A 76 12.84 0.91 14.39
C ASN A 76 12.40 0.75 12.92
N MET A 77 12.62 -0.43 12.33
CA MET A 77 12.20 -0.70 10.96
C MET A 77 10.67 -0.67 10.84
N VAL A 78 9.94 -1.28 11.76
CA VAL A 78 8.47 -1.31 11.73
C VAL A 78 7.90 0.09 11.85
N THR A 79 8.39 0.90 12.79
CA THR A 79 7.90 2.29 12.96
C THR A 79 8.18 3.16 11.74
N MET A 80 9.37 3.06 11.15
CA MET A 80 9.72 3.75 9.90
C MET A 80 8.85 3.28 8.73
N THR A 81 8.59 1.97 8.63
CA THR A 81 7.79 1.39 7.54
C THR A 81 6.33 1.82 7.64
N ILE A 82 5.76 1.88 8.85
CA ILE A 82 4.38 2.39 9.06
C ILE A 82 4.28 3.86 8.61
N ALA A 83 5.26 4.69 8.97
CA ALA A 83 5.30 6.08 8.53
C ALA A 83 5.39 6.19 7.00
N LEU A 84 6.24 5.39 6.36
CA LEU A 84 6.41 5.40 4.91
C LEU A 84 5.20 4.81 4.16
N ALA A 85 4.52 3.84 4.75
CA ALA A 85 3.32 3.22 4.19
C ALA A 85 2.19 4.23 3.96
N GLY A 86 2.13 5.32 4.74
CA GLY A 86 1.20 6.41 4.50
C GLY A 86 1.35 7.03 3.09
N ILE A 87 2.58 7.09 2.58
CA ILE A 87 2.87 7.62 1.24
C ILE A 87 2.41 6.65 0.14
N ALA A 88 2.29 5.35 0.43
CA ALA A 88 1.85 4.36 -0.57
C ALA A 88 0.41 4.60 -1.06
N SER A 89 -0.40 5.35 -0.30
CA SER A 89 -1.72 5.81 -0.76
C SER A 89 -1.66 6.57 -2.10
N PHE A 90 -0.55 7.27 -2.39
CA PHE A 90 -0.36 7.98 -3.66
C PHE A 90 -0.34 7.08 -4.88
N ILE A 91 -0.01 5.79 -4.73
CA ILE A 91 0.01 4.84 -5.84
C ILE A 91 -1.21 3.91 -5.80
N GLY A 92 -2.31 4.33 -5.18
CA GLY A 92 -3.54 3.56 -5.13
C GLY A 92 -3.55 2.41 -4.11
N ALA A 93 -2.55 2.30 -3.22
CA ALA A 93 -2.53 1.24 -2.19
C ALA A 93 -3.54 1.47 -1.04
N GLY A 94 -4.26 2.59 -1.06
CA GLY A 94 -5.27 2.90 -0.05
C GLY A 94 -4.70 3.14 1.37
N GLY A 95 -5.50 2.77 2.38
CA GLY A 95 -5.13 2.85 3.80
C GLY A 95 -5.24 4.23 4.43
N LEU A 96 -4.73 4.37 5.66
CA LEU A 96 -4.79 5.61 6.46
C LEU A 96 -4.11 6.82 5.78
N GLY A 97 -3.16 6.55 4.88
CA GLY A 97 -2.49 7.57 4.08
C GLY A 97 -3.40 8.36 3.16
N VAL A 98 -4.54 7.77 2.75
CA VAL A 98 -5.53 8.43 1.88
C VAL A 98 -6.05 9.72 2.51
N ALA A 99 -6.27 9.74 3.83
CA ALA A 99 -6.71 10.96 4.54
C ALA A 99 -5.66 12.08 4.47
N ILE A 100 -4.37 11.74 4.60
CA ILE A 100 -3.28 12.71 4.46
C ILE A 100 -3.23 13.21 3.03
N TYR A 101 -3.28 12.30 2.05
CA TYR A 101 -3.13 12.68 0.66
C TYR A 101 -4.29 13.56 0.19
N ARG A 102 -5.53 13.16 0.49
CA ARG A 102 -6.73 13.97 0.22
C ARG A 102 -6.70 15.30 0.96
N GLY A 103 -6.24 15.32 2.20
CA GLY A 103 -6.08 16.56 2.96
C GLY A 103 -5.12 17.55 2.30
N ILE A 104 -4.02 17.05 1.73
CA ILE A 104 -3.04 17.87 1.00
C ILE A 104 -3.66 18.40 -0.32
N THR A 105 -4.29 17.53 -1.11
CA THR A 105 -4.82 17.92 -2.44
C THR A 105 -6.04 18.82 -2.36
N THR A 106 -6.83 18.71 -1.29
CA THR A 106 -8.01 19.57 -1.04
C THR A 106 -7.70 20.80 -0.17
N ASN A 107 -6.43 21.03 0.18
CA ASN A 107 -5.98 22.09 1.09
C ASN A 107 -6.78 22.10 2.41
N ASN A 108 -7.09 20.92 2.92
CA ASN A 108 -7.80 20.73 4.18
C ASN A 108 -6.81 20.31 5.28
N ALA A 109 -6.39 21.30 6.06
CA ALA A 109 -5.47 21.10 7.17
C ALA A 109 -6.02 20.14 8.23
N ALA A 110 -7.33 20.16 8.50
CA ALA A 110 -7.95 19.28 9.49
C ALA A 110 -7.85 17.81 9.06
N MET A 111 -8.13 17.50 7.78
CA MET A 111 -8.02 16.14 7.25
C MET A 111 -6.56 15.65 7.26
N THR A 112 -5.62 16.52 6.87
CA THR A 112 -4.17 16.22 6.92
C THR A 112 -3.71 15.92 8.34
N MET A 113 -4.14 16.73 9.32
CA MET A 113 -3.81 16.54 10.73
C MET A 113 -4.39 15.24 11.29
N VAL A 114 -5.67 14.97 11.04
CA VAL A 114 -6.33 13.73 11.51
C VAL A 114 -5.65 12.51 10.92
N GLY A 115 -5.37 12.50 9.61
CA GLY A 115 -4.66 11.40 8.96
C GLY A 115 -3.27 11.17 9.56
N SER A 116 -2.51 12.25 9.77
CA SER A 116 -1.16 12.19 10.35
C SER A 116 -1.20 11.70 11.80
N LEU A 117 -2.19 12.14 12.60
CA LEU A 117 -2.38 11.71 13.97
C LEU A 117 -2.74 10.23 14.06
N LEU A 118 -3.61 9.73 13.18
CA LEU A 118 -3.98 8.31 13.14
C LEU A 118 -2.77 7.43 12.81
N ILE A 119 -1.96 7.82 11.82
CA ILE A 119 -0.72 7.08 11.48
C ILE A 119 0.28 7.13 12.65
N ALA A 120 0.47 8.30 13.27
CA ALA A 120 1.36 8.45 14.43
C ALA A 120 0.90 7.58 15.61
N LEU A 121 -0.41 7.55 15.89
CA LEU A 121 -0.98 6.71 16.94
C LEU A 121 -0.78 5.22 16.64
N LEU A 122 -1.01 4.78 15.40
CA LEU A 122 -0.75 3.40 14.97
C LEU A 122 0.73 3.04 15.14
N ALA A 123 1.64 3.92 14.72
CA ALA A 123 3.08 3.71 14.87
C ALA A 123 3.49 3.59 16.34
N LEU A 124 2.95 4.43 17.23
CA LEU A 124 3.21 4.37 18.68
C LEU A 124 2.66 3.10 19.32
N ILE A 125 1.45 2.68 18.95
CA ILE A 125 0.86 1.42 19.43
C ILE A 125 1.74 0.24 19.01
N MET A 126 2.17 0.20 17.75
CA MET A 126 3.05 -0.87 17.26
C MET A 126 4.42 -0.86 17.92
N ASP A 127 5.02 0.32 18.11
CA ASP A 127 6.28 0.46 18.85
C ASP A 127 6.14 -0.07 20.28
N PHE A 128 5.08 0.33 20.99
CA PHE A 128 4.81 -0.11 22.36
C PHE A 128 4.63 -1.63 22.46
N LEU A 129 3.87 -2.23 21.53
CA LEU A 129 3.71 -3.68 21.45
C LEU A 129 5.06 -4.37 21.26
N LEU A 130 5.90 -3.89 20.34
CA LEU A 130 7.22 -4.46 20.10
C LEU A 130 8.16 -4.30 21.30
N VAL A 131 8.14 -3.16 22.00
CA VAL A 131 8.89 -2.97 23.25
C VAL A 131 8.44 -3.97 24.32
N PHE A 132 7.13 -4.22 24.43
CA PHE A 132 6.59 -5.20 25.37
C PHE A 132 7.09 -6.62 25.05
N PHE A 133 7.07 -7.01 23.77
CA PHE A 133 7.62 -8.29 23.32
C PHE A 133 9.13 -8.41 23.55
N GLU A 134 9.90 -7.37 23.22
CA GLU A 134 11.35 -7.31 23.41
C GLU A 134 11.73 -7.53 24.89
N LYS A 135 11.12 -6.75 25.79
CA LYS A 135 11.34 -6.86 27.25
C LYS A 135 10.95 -8.24 27.78
N ARG A 136 9.91 -8.87 27.21
CA ARG A 136 9.48 -10.22 27.60
C ARG A 136 10.44 -11.31 27.14
N ILE A 137 10.94 -11.23 25.91
CA ILE A 137 11.90 -12.19 25.34
C ILE A 137 13.23 -12.12 26.09
N SER A 138 13.66 -10.93 26.50
CA SER A 138 14.91 -10.72 27.26
C SER A 138 14.87 -11.29 28.69
N ARG A 139 13.68 -11.54 29.27
CA ARG A 139 13.56 -12.14 30.61
C ARG A 139 13.95 -13.63 30.59
N ARG A 140 15.12 -13.96 31.15
CA ARG A 140 15.67 -15.33 31.23
C ARG A 140 15.08 -16.23 32.33
N SER A 141 14.06 -15.78 33.08
CA SER A 141 13.45 -16.58 34.16
C SER A 141 12.66 -17.79 33.64
N ILE A 142 12.73 -18.93 34.36
CA ILE A 142 12.01 -20.17 34.01
C ILE A 142 10.49 -19.96 33.97
N LYS A 143 9.91 -19.17 34.89
CA LYS A 143 8.49 -18.80 34.87
C LYS A 143 8.14 -17.90 33.66
N ALA A 144 9.07 -17.06 33.22
CA ALA A 144 8.92 -16.24 32.03
C ALA A 144 8.92 -17.08 30.75
N LYS A 145 9.75 -18.14 30.66
CA LYS A 145 9.75 -19.07 29.51
C LYS A 145 8.40 -19.76 29.29
N LYS A 146 7.72 -20.23 30.36
CA LYS A 146 6.40 -20.87 30.23
C LYS A 146 5.34 -19.88 29.71
N THR A 147 5.36 -18.66 30.22
CA THR A 147 4.41 -17.61 29.79
C THR A 147 4.68 -17.12 28.37
N ASN A 148 5.94 -16.93 27.99
CA ASN A 148 6.32 -16.53 26.63
C ASN A 148 5.92 -17.60 25.60
N ARG A 149 5.97 -18.88 25.97
CA ARG A 149 5.52 -19.99 25.11
C ARG A 149 4.00 -19.94 24.87
N ILE A 150 3.21 -19.66 25.90
CA ILE A 150 1.75 -19.50 25.79
C ILE A 150 1.42 -18.31 24.89
N ILE A 151 2.07 -17.16 25.11
CA ILE A 151 1.87 -15.95 24.29
C ILE A 151 2.22 -16.24 22.82
N ALA A 152 3.35 -16.91 22.55
CA ALA A 152 3.73 -17.28 21.20
C ALA A 152 2.69 -18.20 20.53
N ILE A 153 2.14 -19.17 21.27
CA ILE A 153 1.07 -20.04 20.76
C ILE A 153 -0.20 -19.24 20.46
N VAL A 154 -0.60 -18.33 21.34
CA VAL A 154 -1.78 -17.47 21.14
C VAL A 154 -1.60 -16.57 19.92
N VAL A 155 -0.43 -15.95 19.76
CA VAL A 155 -0.10 -15.12 18.59
C VAL A 155 -0.10 -15.97 17.32
N CYS A 156 0.53 -17.15 17.33
CA CYS A 156 0.50 -18.06 16.19
C CYS A 156 -0.92 -18.51 15.84
N LEU A 157 -1.76 -18.80 16.83
CA LEU A 157 -3.16 -19.17 16.61
C LEU A 157 -3.96 -17.99 16.06
N LEU A 158 -3.77 -16.77 16.57
CA LEU A 158 -4.38 -15.56 16.02
C LEU A 158 -3.96 -15.33 14.57
N CYS A 159 -2.67 -15.42 14.26
CA CYS A 159 -2.17 -15.31 12.89
C CYS A 159 -2.73 -16.41 11.99
N LEU A 160 -2.83 -17.65 12.49
CA LEU A 160 -3.38 -18.78 11.75
C LEU A 160 -4.89 -18.60 11.50
N CYS A 161 -5.66 -18.14 12.50
CA CYS A 161 -7.08 -17.82 12.34
C CYS A 161 -7.29 -16.70 11.33
N MET A 162 -6.45 -15.66 11.35
CA MET A 162 -6.50 -14.56 10.39
C MET A 162 -6.17 -15.04 8.97
N ALA A 163 -5.18 -15.94 8.83
CA ALA A 163 -4.83 -16.56 7.56
C ALA A 163 -5.94 -17.50 7.04
N ILE A 164 -6.58 -18.28 7.92
CA ILE A 164 -7.72 -19.13 7.55
C ILE A 164 -8.92 -18.28 7.11
N GLY A 165 -9.13 -17.12 7.72
CA GLY A 165 -10.14 -16.15 7.26
C GLY A 165 -9.97 -15.73 5.80
N THR A 166 -8.74 -15.71 5.28
CA THR A 166 -8.44 -15.40 3.87
C THR A 166 -8.61 -16.60 2.92
N LEU A 167 -8.76 -17.81 3.45
CA LEU A 167 -8.95 -19.04 2.66
C LEU A 167 -10.44 -19.34 2.39
N PHE A 168 -11.36 -18.66 3.07
CA PHE A 168 -12.77 -18.74 2.71
C PHE A 168 -12.98 -17.92 1.44
N PRO A 169 -13.35 -18.54 0.31
CA PRO A 169 -13.66 -17.79 -0.89
C PRO A 169 -14.91 -16.95 -0.59
N VAL A 170 -14.70 -15.64 -0.40
CA VAL A 170 -15.78 -14.67 -0.48
C VAL A 170 -16.34 -14.80 -1.89
N ASN A 171 -17.65 -15.03 -2.00
CA ASN A 171 -18.34 -15.16 -3.28
C ASN A 171 -18.04 -13.90 -4.11
N ARG A 172 -17.16 -14.01 -5.10
CA ARG A 172 -16.85 -12.90 -6.01
C ARG A 172 -18.01 -12.84 -6.99
N GLN A 173 -19.00 -12.00 -6.70
CA GLN A 173 -19.77 -11.41 -7.80
C GLN A 173 -18.77 -10.71 -8.72
N ASP A 174 -19.06 -10.67 -10.01
CA ASP A 174 -18.24 -9.97 -10.98
C ASP A 174 -18.04 -8.52 -10.49
N THR A 175 -16.80 -8.17 -10.18
CA THR A 175 -16.44 -6.91 -9.53
C THR A 175 -15.77 -6.01 -10.56
N ILE A 176 -16.28 -4.80 -10.72
CA ILE A 176 -15.74 -3.76 -11.59
C ILE A 176 -14.79 -2.89 -10.79
N HIS A 177 -13.56 -2.75 -11.26
CA HIS A 177 -12.52 -1.96 -10.61
C HIS A 177 -12.50 -0.56 -11.21
N ILE A 178 -12.84 0.44 -10.41
CA ILE A 178 -12.89 1.83 -10.83
C ILE A 178 -11.70 2.59 -10.24
N ALA A 179 -10.98 3.35 -11.07
CA ALA A 179 -9.94 4.26 -10.61
C ALA A 179 -10.39 5.73 -10.70
N THR A 180 -9.85 6.58 -9.82
CA THR A 180 -10.03 8.03 -9.91
C THR A 180 -8.73 8.78 -9.74
N LYS A 181 -8.63 9.96 -10.35
CA LYS A 181 -7.52 10.88 -10.14
C LYS A 181 -7.66 11.61 -8.79
N PRO A 182 -6.57 12.15 -8.23
CA PRO A 182 -6.59 12.82 -6.93
C PRO A 182 -7.14 14.26 -7.02
N MET A 183 -8.35 14.39 -7.57
CA MET A 183 -9.10 15.64 -7.71
C MET A 183 -10.48 15.47 -7.09
N THR A 184 -11.04 16.55 -6.55
CA THR A 184 -12.32 16.51 -5.81
C THR A 184 -13.47 16.00 -6.67
N GLU A 185 -13.58 16.49 -7.91
CA GLU A 185 -14.62 16.09 -8.86
C GLU A 185 -14.51 14.60 -9.19
N GLN A 186 -13.28 14.12 -9.34
CA GLN A 186 -12.98 12.73 -9.67
C GLN A 186 -13.38 11.77 -8.54
N TYR A 187 -13.20 12.18 -7.27
CA TYR A 187 -13.72 11.42 -6.14
C TYR A 187 -15.25 11.31 -6.16
N VAL A 188 -15.94 12.43 -6.39
CA VAL A 188 -17.41 12.44 -6.45
C VAL A 188 -17.91 11.55 -7.60
N LEU A 189 -17.29 11.64 -8.76
CA LEU A 189 -17.69 10.86 -9.92
C LEU A 189 -17.42 9.36 -9.74
N GLY A 190 -16.31 8.99 -9.09
CA GLY A 190 -16.05 7.60 -8.74
C GLY A 190 -17.15 7.01 -7.86
N GLU A 191 -17.56 7.75 -6.83
CA GLU A 191 -18.66 7.36 -5.92
C GLU A 191 -20.02 7.33 -6.64
N MET A 192 -20.27 8.28 -7.55
CA MET A 192 -21.48 8.26 -8.37
C MET A 192 -21.54 7.04 -9.29
N LEU A 193 -20.40 6.64 -9.87
CA LEU A 193 -20.31 5.45 -10.71
C LEU A 193 -20.47 4.17 -9.91
N ASP A 194 -19.85 4.10 -8.73
CA ASP A 194 -20.04 3.02 -7.77
C ASP A 194 -21.52 2.80 -7.47
N ILE A 195 -22.20 3.84 -6.97
CA ILE A 195 -23.64 3.79 -6.67
C ILE A 195 -24.46 3.41 -7.91
N LEU A 196 -24.18 3.99 -9.08
CA LEU A 196 -24.94 3.72 -10.30
C LEU A 196 -24.80 2.27 -10.76
N ILE A 197 -23.58 1.72 -10.75
CA ILE A 197 -23.31 0.36 -11.21
C ILE A 197 -23.91 -0.66 -10.23
N GLU A 198 -23.71 -0.49 -8.93
CA GLU A 198 -24.27 -1.42 -7.93
C GLU A 198 -25.81 -1.33 -7.84
N GLN A 199 -26.41 -0.19 -8.20
CA GLN A 199 -27.86 -0.03 -8.20
C GLN A 199 -28.53 -0.61 -9.47
N ASP A 200 -27.91 -0.42 -10.63
CA ASP A 200 -28.51 -0.77 -11.93
C ASP A 200 -28.03 -2.13 -12.47
N THR A 201 -27.04 -2.76 -11.84
CA THR A 201 -26.48 -4.06 -12.24
C THR A 201 -26.28 -5.00 -11.04
N ASP A 202 -26.06 -6.29 -11.30
CA ASP A 202 -25.71 -7.28 -10.27
C ASP A 202 -24.19 -7.33 -9.96
N LEU A 203 -23.43 -6.32 -10.40
CA LEU A 203 -21.98 -6.21 -10.24
C LEU A 203 -21.63 -5.48 -8.94
N ASN A 204 -20.50 -5.85 -8.34
CA ASN A 204 -19.92 -5.08 -7.24
C ASN A 204 -18.89 -4.08 -7.79
N VAL A 205 -18.61 -3.01 -7.05
CA VAL A 205 -17.57 -2.05 -7.44
C VAL A 205 -16.45 -2.00 -6.41
N GLU A 206 -15.21 -2.04 -6.90
CA GLU A 206 -14.01 -1.73 -6.10
C GLU A 206 -13.43 -0.39 -6.56
N LEU A 207 -13.67 0.66 -5.77
CA LEU A 207 -13.22 2.01 -6.08
C LEU A 207 -11.83 2.31 -5.49
N THR A 208 -10.83 2.44 -6.36
CA THR A 208 -9.49 2.92 -6.00
C THR A 208 -9.40 4.44 -6.16
N GLN A 209 -9.48 5.14 -5.03
CA GLN A 209 -9.50 6.60 -5.01
C GLN A 209 -8.10 7.23 -5.10
N GLY A 210 -7.96 8.22 -5.99
CA GLY A 210 -6.85 9.17 -5.94
C GLY A 210 -5.52 8.59 -6.36
N VAL A 211 -5.48 7.87 -7.48
CA VAL A 211 -4.23 7.35 -8.04
C VAL A 211 -3.37 8.52 -8.51
N GLY A 212 -2.29 8.79 -7.78
CA GLY A 212 -1.30 9.82 -8.11
C GLY A 212 -0.66 9.58 -9.47
N GLY A 213 -0.17 10.64 -10.13
CA GLY A 213 0.23 10.60 -11.54
C GLY A 213 -0.95 10.58 -12.52
N GLY A 214 -2.17 10.28 -12.04
CA GLY A 214 -3.39 10.29 -12.82
C GLY A 214 -3.27 9.40 -14.04
N LYS A 215 -3.49 9.98 -15.23
CA LYS A 215 -3.51 9.26 -16.52
C LYS A 215 -2.27 8.40 -16.73
N SER A 216 -1.07 8.90 -16.42
CA SER A 216 0.19 8.17 -16.66
C SER A 216 0.30 6.85 -15.90
N ASN A 217 -0.47 6.67 -14.84
CA ASN A 217 -0.48 5.46 -14.02
C ASN A 217 -1.77 4.65 -14.23
N ILE A 218 -2.92 5.32 -14.42
CA ILE A 218 -4.22 4.65 -14.60
C ILE A 218 -4.32 3.99 -15.99
N GLU A 219 -3.88 4.65 -17.07
CA GLU A 219 -4.02 4.10 -18.44
C GLU A 219 -3.23 2.79 -18.63
N PRO A 220 -1.93 2.69 -18.26
CA PRO A 220 -1.23 1.40 -18.32
C PRO A 220 -1.87 0.33 -17.43
N ALA A 221 -2.41 0.71 -16.27
CA ALA A 221 -3.08 -0.21 -15.36
C ALA A 221 -4.38 -0.76 -15.96
N MET A 222 -5.12 0.06 -16.71
CA MET A 222 -6.27 -0.42 -17.49
C MET A 222 -5.84 -1.35 -18.64
N GLU A 223 -4.78 -1.01 -19.37
CA GLU A 223 -4.26 -1.87 -20.45
C GLU A 223 -3.81 -3.25 -19.93
N SER A 224 -3.35 -3.33 -18.67
CA SER A 224 -3.04 -4.59 -17.99
C SER A 224 -4.24 -5.29 -17.35
N GLY A 225 -5.43 -4.69 -17.37
CA GLY A 225 -6.65 -5.24 -16.76
C GLY A 225 -6.75 -5.08 -15.23
N GLU A 226 -6.02 -4.13 -14.64
CA GLU A 226 -6.12 -3.82 -13.20
C GLU A 226 -7.28 -2.87 -12.88
N PHE A 227 -7.68 -2.04 -13.84
CA PHE A 227 -8.85 -1.17 -13.76
C PHE A 227 -9.72 -1.33 -14.99
N ASP A 228 -11.02 -1.34 -14.78
CA ASP A 228 -12.02 -1.50 -15.84
C ASP A 228 -12.53 -0.14 -16.31
N ILE A 229 -12.69 0.82 -15.40
CA ILE A 229 -13.28 2.14 -15.69
C ILE A 229 -12.52 3.24 -14.95
N TYR A 230 -12.35 4.40 -15.59
CA TYR A 230 -12.08 5.65 -14.87
C TYR A 230 -12.73 6.87 -15.54
N PRO A 231 -13.13 7.89 -14.73
CA PRO A 231 -13.58 9.16 -15.28
C PRO A 231 -12.42 9.95 -15.91
N GLU A 232 -12.57 10.40 -17.15
CA GLU A 232 -11.54 11.20 -17.84
C GLU A 232 -12.13 12.43 -18.54
N TYR A 233 -11.38 13.53 -18.54
CA TYR A 233 -11.76 14.74 -19.26
C TYR A 233 -11.65 14.55 -20.76
N THR A 234 -12.66 15.01 -21.52
CA THR A 234 -12.68 14.93 -23.00
C THR A 234 -11.37 15.38 -23.65
N GLY A 235 -10.81 16.51 -23.21
CA GLY A 235 -9.56 17.05 -23.77
C GLY A 235 -8.34 16.18 -23.45
N THR A 236 -8.29 15.58 -22.26
CA THR A 236 -7.22 14.64 -21.90
C THR A 236 -7.39 13.31 -22.64
N ALA A 237 -8.60 12.79 -22.74
CA ALA A 237 -8.89 11.60 -23.53
C ALA A 237 -8.50 11.80 -25.00
N TRP A 238 -8.87 12.93 -25.61
CA TRP A 238 -8.53 13.24 -27.00
C TRP A 238 -7.02 13.34 -27.23
N ASN A 239 -6.33 14.15 -26.43
CA ASN A 239 -4.92 14.46 -26.69
C ASN A 239 -3.96 13.41 -26.13
N MET A 240 -4.23 12.90 -24.92
CA MET A 240 -3.27 12.11 -24.15
C MET A 240 -3.54 10.61 -24.20
N VAL A 241 -4.79 10.18 -24.39
CA VAL A 241 -5.17 8.77 -24.53
C VAL A 241 -5.18 8.41 -26.03
N LEU A 242 -5.97 9.12 -26.83
CA LEU A 242 -6.06 8.89 -28.28
C LEU A 242 -4.91 9.48 -29.09
N LYS A 243 -3.95 10.16 -28.43
CA LYS A 243 -2.72 10.74 -29.03
C LYS A 243 -3.04 11.63 -30.24
N LYS A 244 -4.05 12.49 -30.12
CA LYS A 244 -4.42 13.47 -31.15
C LYS A 244 -3.70 14.80 -30.93
N ASP A 245 -3.13 15.34 -32.01
CA ASP A 245 -2.42 16.61 -31.98
C ASP A 245 -3.35 17.84 -32.05
N SER A 246 -4.62 17.64 -32.43
CA SER A 246 -5.61 18.70 -32.50
C SER A 246 -6.22 19.00 -31.13
N LEU A 247 -6.63 20.26 -30.91
CA LEU A 247 -7.46 20.59 -29.75
C LEU A 247 -8.82 19.90 -29.85
N TYR A 248 -9.30 19.38 -28.73
CA TYR A 248 -10.65 18.84 -28.63
C TYR A 248 -11.70 19.93 -28.91
N SER A 249 -12.75 19.56 -29.65
CA SER A 249 -13.96 20.37 -29.86
C SER A 249 -15.20 19.49 -29.71
N GLU A 250 -16.35 20.08 -29.37
CA GLU A 250 -17.60 19.31 -29.18
C GLU A 250 -18.01 18.54 -30.45
N GLN A 251 -17.61 19.00 -31.64
CA GLN A 251 -17.83 18.29 -32.90
C GLN A 251 -17.12 16.93 -32.95
N ASN A 252 -16.03 16.78 -32.20
CA ASN A 252 -15.26 15.54 -32.12
C ASN A 252 -15.84 14.55 -31.11
N MET A 253 -16.93 14.88 -30.39
CA MET A 253 -17.50 14.05 -29.33
C MET A 253 -17.98 12.68 -29.84
N ILE A 254 -18.63 12.63 -30.99
CA ILE A 254 -19.08 11.36 -31.60
C ILE A 254 -17.88 10.47 -31.95
N SER A 255 -16.82 11.07 -32.52
CA SER A 255 -15.58 10.33 -32.81
C SER A 255 -14.84 9.88 -31.55
N LEU A 256 -15.00 10.59 -30.44
CA LEU A 256 -14.41 10.26 -29.15
C LEU A 256 -15.17 9.07 -28.54
N SER A 257 -16.51 9.15 -28.45
CA SER A 257 -17.38 8.08 -27.93
C SER A 257 -17.14 6.75 -28.66
N GLY A 258 -17.25 6.73 -29.98
CA GLY A 258 -17.10 5.48 -30.74
C GLY A 258 -15.72 4.83 -30.68
N LYS A 259 -14.68 5.56 -30.25
CA LYS A 259 -13.34 5.00 -30.02
C LYS A 259 -13.13 4.57 -28.57
N MET A 260 -13.84 5.20 -27.64
CA MET A 260 -13.75 4.93 -26.21
C MET A 260 -14.71 3.83 -25.75
N ASP A 261 -15.77 3.54 -26.51
CA ASP A 261 -16.65 2.39 -26.28
C ASP A 261 -15.88 1.04 -26.36
N MET A 262 -14.74 1.01 -27.06
CA MET A 262 -13.83 -0.14 -27.05
C MET A 262 -12.95 -0.24 -25.78
N MET A 263 -12.96 0.77 -24.89
CA MET A 263 -12.00 0.91 -23.80
C MET A 263 -12.63 1.35 -22.45
N LEU A 264 -13.97 1.37 -22.35
CA LEU A 264 -14.78 1.66 -21.14
C LEU A 264 -14.30 2.87 -20.30
N PHE A 265 -14.55 4.07 -20.82
CA PHE A 265 -14.26 5.34 -20.15
C PHE A 265 -15.52 6.16 -19.89
N VAL A 266 -15.62 6.78 -18.72
CA VAL A 266 -16.65 7.79 -18.44
C VAL A 266 -16.09 9.17 -18.80
N THR A 267 -16.54 9.72 -19.92
CA THR A 267 -15.99 10.97 -20.45
C THR A 267 -16.69 12.18 -19.84
N LEU A 268 -15.93 13.07 -19.20
CA LEU A 268 -16.41 14.33 -18.63
C LEU A 268 -16.22 15.50 -19.60
N MET A 269 -17.32 16.18 -19.90
CA MET A 269 -17.32 17.42 -20.68
C MET A 269 -17.23 18.62 -19.72
N VAL A 270 -16.08 19.32 -19.69
CA VAL A 270 -15.98 20.64 -19.03
C VAL A 270 -16.20 21.71 -20.10
N SER A 271 -17.47 21.99 -20.42
CA SER A 271 -17.86 23.11 -21.28
C SER A 271 -18.32 24.28 -20.40
N HIS A 272 -17.81 25.48 -20.61
CA HIS A 272 -18.25 26.72 -19.93
C HIS A 272 -19.68 27.15 -20.35
N SER A 273 -20.49 26.26 -20.92
CA SER A 273 -21.82 26.56 -21.44
C SER A 273 -22.92 25.89 -20.60
N LYS A 274 -23.91 26.70 -20.21
CA LYS A 274 -25.03 26.36 -19.32
C LYS A 274 -26.04 25.40 -19.98
N ARG A 275 -25.77 24.09 -20.07
CA ARG A 275 -26.83 23.09 -20.35
C ARG A 275 -26.65 21.78 -19.57
N PRO A 276 -27.76 21.13 -19.16
CA PRO A 276 -27.74 20.07 -18.16
C PRO A 276 -27.37 18.69 -18.72
N TRP A 277 -26.80 17.90 -17.80
CA TRP A 277 -26.32 16.54 -17.89
C TRP A 277 -27.38 15.54 -18.36
N THR A 278 -27.15 14.87 -19.47
CA THR A 278 -28.00 13.76 -19.92
C THR A 278 -27.19 12.71 -20.69
N TRP A 279 -27.19 11.50 -20.13
CA TRP A 279 -27.02 10.15 -20.71
C TRP A 279 -25.61 9.60 -21.02
N ILE A 280 -25.24 8.56 -20.25
CA ILE A 280 -24.53 7.35 -20.68
C ILE A 280 -25.32 6.21 -20.02
N LEU A 281 -26.23 5.57 -20.75
CA LEU A 281 -26.82 4.24 -20.53
C LEU A 281 -27.93 4.10 -21.59
N ASP A 282 -27.55 3.67 -22.79
CA ASP A 282 -28.40 3.04 -23.82
C ASP A 282 -27.53 2.02 -24.56
#